data_AF-A0A803J6M6-F1
#
_entry.id   AF-A0A803J6M6-F1
#
_cell.length_a   1.000
_cell.length_b   1.000
_cell.length_c   1.000
_cell.angle_alpha   90.00
_cell.angle_beta   90.00
_cell.angle_gamma   90.00
#
_symmetry.space_group_name_H-M   'P 1'
#
loop_
_entity.id
_entity.type
_entity.pdbx_description
1 polymer ?
#
loop_
_entity_poly.entity_id
_entity_poly.type
_entity_poly.pdbx_seq_one_letter_code
_entity_poly.pdbx_strand_id
1 'polypeptide(L)'
;MLRIASSSRIHPSFLYIGWFQWGIGETQGQERSDHSTRSEGILTSRTRHLLNLRRGILRLYNLLELSIVYICSLLFCITLLCYCSLLFIQYPVKDKAQAIVDNISADKVVAEEKLEAAKPALEEAEAQFPKDTINEEVVELLQPYFEMQDYNIETAKRVCGNVAGLCSWTKAMASFYSINKEVLPLKANLAIQESRLATANLDLQKAQAELDAKQAEYEKAMIEKQTLLEDADRCRHKMQTASSLISGLAGKKERWTEQSKEFAAQTKRLVGDVLLATAFLSCSGPFNQEFRNFVLTDWRREMKARKIPFGANLNLNEMLIDTPTISEWNLQGQ
;
A
#
# COMPACT_ATOMS: atom_id res chain seq x y z
N MET A 1 6.01 20.67 6.66
CA MET A 1 7.43 20.68 6.21
C MET A 1 7.59 19.70 5.07
N LEU A 2 7.81 20.23 3.86
CA LEU A 2 8.28 19.49 2.70
C LEU A 2 9.76 19.12 2.88
N ARG A 3 10.14 17.90 2.51
CA ARG A 3 11.43 17.65 1.85
C ARG A 3 11.23 16.65 0.71
N ILE A 4 11.76 17.07 -0.43
CA ILE A 4 11.72 16.50 -1.77
C ILE A 4 13.02 15.73 -2.00
N ALA A 5 12.92 14.54 -2.59
CA ALA A 5 13.93 13.88 -3.44
C ALA A 5 13.23 12.67 -4.09
N SER A 6 12.85 12.69 -5.37
CA SER A 6 13.65 12.60 -6.59
C SER A 6 13.44 11.24 -7.26
N SER A 7 13.20 11.30 -8.58
CA SER A 7 13.44 10.26 -9.59
C SER A 7 12.24 9.42 -10.07
N SER A 8 11.70 9.89 -11.19
CA SER A 8 11.64 9.17 -12.48
C SER A 8 10.82 7.87 -12.55
N ARG A 9 9.58 7.99 -13.04
CA ARG A 9 8.87 6.92 -13.74
C ARG A 9 7.91 7.51 -14.77
N ILE A 10 8.28 7.47 -16.04
CA ILE A 10 7.34 7.53 -17.16
C ILE A 10 7.75 6.41 -18.14
N HIS A 11 6.88 5.41 -18.23
CA HIS A 11 6.86 4.34 -19.22
C HIS A 11 6.15 4.89 -20.48
N PRO A 12 6.49 4.44 -21.70
CA PRO A 12 5.69 3.34 -22.24
C PRO A 12 6.49 2.35 -23.11
N SER A 13 6.42 1.08 -22.73
CA SER A 13 6.53 -0.05 -23.64
C SER A 13 5.14 -0.36 -24.18
N PHE A 14 4.97 -0.58 -25.49
CA PHE A 14 4.19 -1.71 -26.02
C PHE A 14 4.30 -1.80 -27.55
N LEU A 15 4.39 -3.04 -28.04
CA LEU A 15 4.20 -3.56 -29.42
C LEU A 15 5.45 -3.46 -30.33
N TYR A 16 6.06 -4.53 -30.84
CA TYR A 16 5.62 -5.91 -31.08
C TYR A 16 6.85 -6.87 -31.17
N ILE A 17 6.84 -7.94 -30.35
CA ILE A 17 7.15 -9.37 -30.61
C ILE A 17 7.82 -9.65 -31.98
N GLY A 18 9.01 -10.27 -32.11
CA GLY A 18 9.42 -11.62 -31.69
C GLY A 18 9.58 -12.53 -32.94
N TRP A 19 10.45 -13.56 -32.87
CA TRP A 19 10.92 -14.53 -33.92
C TRP A 19 12.24 -14.10 -34.60
N PHE A 20 13.46 -14.42 -34.13
CA PHE A 20 14.10 -15.66 -33.63
C PHE A 20 14.67 -16.55 -34.75
N GLN A 21 16.00 -16.79 -34.67
CA GLN A 21 16.78 -17.93 -35.21
C GLN A 21 16.88 -18.08 -36.74
N TRP A 22 17.99 -18.44 -37.40
CA TRP A 22 19.27 -19.05 -36.96
C TRP A 22 20.24 -19.08 -38.16
N GLY A 23 21.54 -19.08 -37.86
CA GLY A 23 22.54 -19.83 -38.63
C GLY A 23 23.25 -19.08 -39.77
N ILE A 24 24.56 -19.16 -39.96
CA ILE A 24 25.58 -20.04 -39.37
C ILE A 24 26.92 -19.29 -39.48
N GLY A 25 27.65 -19.20 -38.37
CA GLY A 25 29.10 -19.09 -38.42
C GLY A 25 29.68 -20.48 -38.62
N GLU A 26 30.79 -20.58 -39.34
CA GLU A 26 31.53 -21.84 -39.35
C GLU A 26 33.00 -21.61 -39.03
N THR A 27 33.39 -22.34 -38.00
CA THR A 27 34.69 -22.49 -37.37
C THR A 27 35.67 -23.28 -38.25
N GLN A 28 36.95 -23.15 -37.90
CA GLN A 28 38.11 -23.87 -38.42
C GLN A 28 37.92 -25.37 -38.71
N GLY A 29 38.69 -25.88 -39.68
CA GLY A 29 39.18 -27.28 -39.63
C GLY A 29 39.50 -27.95 -40.97
N GLN A 30 40.79 -28.19 -41.19
CA GLN A 30 41.39 -29.39 -41.83
C GLN A 30 41.18 -29.75 -43.32
N GLU A 31 42.31 -30.11 -43.94
CA GLU A 31 42.56 -30.80 -45.22
C GLU A 31 41.51 -31.83 -45.69
N ARG A 32 41.24 -31.90 -47.02
CA ARG A 32 41.72 -32.92 -48.00
C ARG A 32 40.78 -33.11 -49.22
N SER A 33 41.39 -33.07 -50.41
CA SER A 33 41.13 -33.82 -51.68
C SER A 33 39.72 -34.23 -52.17
N ASP A 34 39.48 -33.88 -53.43
CA ASP A 34 39.03 -34.74 -54.55
C ASP A 34 37.54 -34.86 -55.00
N HIS A 35 37.36 -34.42 -56.25
CA HIS A 35 36.74 -35.08 -57.42
C HIS A 35 35.20 -35.33 -57.56
N SER A 36 34.67 -34.70 -58.63
CA SER A 36 34.16 -35.36 -59.85
C SER A 36 32.64 -35.42 -60.14
N THR A 37 32.30 -34.87 -61.33
CA THR A 37 31.34 -35.37 -62.37
C THR A 37 29.84 -35.54 -62.05
N ARG A 38 28.87 -35.48 -62.98
CA ARG A 38 28.69 -35.06 -64.40
C ARG A 38 27.24 -35.47 -64.78
N SER A 39 26.65 -34.72 -65.71
CA SER A 39 25.62 -35.10 -66.72
C SER A 39 24.16 -35.46 -66.35
N GLU A 40 23.32 -34.48 -66.72
CA GLU A 40 21.99 -34.42 -67.37
C GLU A 40 21.32 -35.66 -68.04
N GLY A 41 19.98 -35.60 -68.12
CA GLY A 41 19.15 -36.30 -69.10
C GLY A 41 17.67 -35.81 -69.22
N ILE A 42 17.36 -35.10 -70.33
CA ILE A 42 16.16 -35.13 -71.23
C ILE A 42 14.72 -34.89 -70.66
N LEU A 43 13.98 -33.85 -71.10
CA LEU A 43 12.48 -33.79 -71.11
C LEU A 43 11.88 -32.81 -72.17
N THR A 44 10.66 -33.12 -72.63
CA THR A 44 9.95 -32.84 -73.91
C THR A 44 9.29 -31.45 -74.13
N SER A 45 8.90 -31.11 -75.36
CA SER A 45 8.45 -29.76 -75.85
C SER A 45 7.34 -29.06 -75.05
N ARG A 46 6.50 -29.79 -74.32
CA ARG A 46 5.46 -29.23 -73.44
C ARG A 46 6.01 -28.63 -72.14
N THR A 47 7.23 -29.03 -71.73
CA THR A 47 7.98 -28.34 -70.67
C THR A 47 8.55 -27.00 -71.14
N ARG A 48 8.82 -26.83 -72.46
CA ARG A 48 9.44 -25.63 -73.03
C ARG A 48 8.53 -24.39 -72.95
N HIS A 49 7.22 -24.54 -73.14
CA HIS A 49 6.27 -23.43 -72.99
C HIS A 49 6.05 -23.01 -71.54
N LEU A 50 5.97 -23.96 -70.61
CA LEU A 50 5.88 -23.66 -69.17
C LEU A 50 7.20 -23.07 -68.62
N LEU A 51 8.36 -23.51 -69.12
CA LEU A 51 9.66 -22.90 -68.83
C LEU A 51 9.77 -21.48 -69.39
N ASN A 52 9.22 -21.20 -70.57
CA ASN A 52 9.25 -19.85 -71.15
C ASN A 52 8.30 -18.88 -70.42
N LEU A 53 7.13 -19.34 -69.97
CA LEU A 53 6.23 -18.53 -69.13
C LEU A 53 6.83 -18.28 -67.74
N ARG A 54 7.44 -19.31 -67.13
CA ARG A 54 8.16 -19.20 -65.84
C ARG A 54 9.41 -18.32 -65.93
N ARG A 55 10.15 -18.37 -67.04
CA ARG A 55 11.30 -17.48 -67.32
C ARG A 55 10.86 -16.04 -67.59
N GLY A 56 9.69 -15.81 -68.19
CA GLY A 56 9.11 -14.47 -68.36
C GLY A 56 8.71 -13.83 -67.03
N ILE A 57 8.04 -14.59 -66.16
CA ILE A 57 7.63 -14.12 -64.82
C ILE A 57 8.85 -13.89 -63.91
N LEU A 58 9.86 -14.76 -63.92
CA LEU A 58 11.11 -14.52 -63.18
C LEU A 58 11.90 -13.31 -63.68
N ARG A 59 11.87 -13.01 -64.99
CA ARG A 59 12.53 -11.81 -65.53
C ARG A 59 11.80 -10.52 -65.10
N LEU A 60 10.46 -10.54 -65.04
CA LEU A 60 9.68 -9.41 -64.52
C LEU A 60 9.89 -9.19 -63.01
N TYR A 61 10.05 -10.27 -62.23
CA TYR A 61 10.36 -10.17 -60.80
C TYR A 61 11.77 -9.62 -60.52
N ASN A 62 12.79 -10.09 -61.26
CA ASN A 62 14.18 -9.61 -61.08
C ASN A 62 14.41 -8.16 -61.56
N LEU A 63 13.64 -7.69 -62.56
CA LEU A 63 13.72 -6.29 -63.02
C LEU A 63 13.09 -5.29 -62.03
N LEU A 64 12.13 -5.74 -61.20
CA LEU A 64 11.49 -4.92 -60.17
C LEU A 64 12.34 -4.82 -58.89
N GLU A 65 13.06 -5.89 -58.52
CA GLU A 65 13.95 -5.87 -57.34
C GLU A 65 15.23 -5.04 -57.54
N LEU A 66 15.88 -5.10 -58.72
CA LEU A 66 17.09 -4.31 -58.98
C LEU A 66 16.84 -2.80 -59.00
N SER A 67 15.64 -2.36 -59.39
CA SER A 67 15.30 -0.94 -59.43
C SER A 67 14.94 -0.39 -58.04
N ILE A 68 14.33 -1.18 -57.16
CA ILE A 68 13.99 -0.77 -55.78
C ILE A 68 15.25 -0.64 -54.89
N VAL A 69 16.21 -1.56 -55.03
CA VAL A 69 17.47 -1.51 -54.25
C VAL A 69 18.35 -0.31 -54.66
N TYR A 70 18.40 0.01 -55.95
CA TYR A 70 19.17 1.16 -56.45
C TYR A 70 18.55 2.50 -56.03
N ILE A 71 17.21 2.60 -56.04
CA ILE A 71 16.50 3.82 -55.62
C ILE A 71 16.62 4.03 -54.10
N CYS A 72 16.54 2.97 -53.27
CA CYS A 72 16.68 3.09 -51.82
C CYS A 72 18.10 3.50 -51.38
N SER A 73 19.15 3.00 -52.04
CA SER A 73 20.53 3.36 -51.72
C SER A 73 20.87 4.81 -52.12
N LEU A 74 20.34 5.29 -53.25
CA LEU A 74 20.53 6.67 -53.70
C LEU A 74 19.81 7.68 -52.79
N LEU A 75 18.58 7.38 -52.36
CA LEU A 75 17.81 8.20 -51.43
C LEU A 75 18.45 8.26 -50.03
N PHE A 76 19.02 7.16 -49.55
CA PHE A 76 19.74 7.13 -48.27
C PHE A 76 21.03 7.97 -48.31
N CYS A 77 21.81 7.89 -49.39
CA CYS A 77 23.01 8.72 -49.56
C CYS A 77 22.68 10.22 -49.71
N ILE A 78 21.63 10.58 -50.45
CA ILE A 78 21.21 11.99 -50.63
C ILE A 78 20.69 12.57 -49.31
N THR A 79 19.93 11.80 -48.53
CA THR A 79 19.44 12.26 -47.22
C THR A 79 20.56 12.43 -46.21
N LEU A 80 21.55 11.53 -46.18
CA LEU A 80 22.72 11.65 -45.30
C LEU A 80 23.64 12.83 -45.69
N LEU A 81 23.86 13.06 -46.99
CA LEU A 81 24.61 14.21 -47.49
C LEU A 81 23.89 15.54 -47.21
N CYS A 82 22.56 15.57 -47.35
CA CYS A 82 21.75 16.75 -47.03
C CYS A 82 21.77 17.04 -45.51
N TYR A 83 21.70 16.00 -44.67
CA TYR A 83 21.79 16.13 -43.22
C TYR A 83 23.18 16.62 -42.76
N CYS A 84 24.27 16.09 -43.32
CA CYS A 84 25.62 16.58 -43.06
C CYS A 84 25.84 18.03 -43.53
N SER A 85 25.27 18.41 -44.68
CA SER A 85 25.39 19.77 -45.21
C SER A 85 24.61 20.78 -44.36
N LEU A 86 23.43 20.42 -43.87
CA LEU A 86 22.62 21.23 -42.95
C LEU A 86 23.34 21.44 -41.59
N LEU A 87 23.94 20.39 -41.04
CA LEU A 87 24.73 20.46 -39.81
C LEU A 87 25.99 21.36 -39.95
N PHE A 88 26.66 21.31 -41.10
CA PHE A 88 27.88 22.11 -41.35
C PHE A 88 27.58 23.60 -41.55
N ILE A 89 26.39 23.96 -42.07
CA ILE A 89 25.97 25.37 -42.27
C ILE A 89 25.44 25.98 -40.96
N GLN A 90 24.77 25.21 -40.10
CA GLN A 90 24.21 25.73 -38.84
C GLN A 90 25.26 25.96 -37.75
N TYR A 91 26.38 25.22 -37.75
CA TYR A 91 27.44 25.37 -36.75
C TYR A 91 28.08 26.78 -36.72
N PRO A 92 28.65 27.32 -37.81
CA PRO A 92 29.37 28.59 -37.77
C PRO A 92 28.46 29.82 -37.57
N VAL A 93 27.17 29.72 -37.90
CA VAL A 93 26.19 30.79 -37.67
C VAL A 93 25.76 30.84 -36.21
N LYS A 94 25.60 29.66 -35.58
CA LYS A 94 25.25 29.55 -34.16
C LYS A 94 26.38 30.07 -33.27
N ASP A 95 27.64 29.78 -33.61
CA ASP A 95 28.81 30.23 -32.84
C ASP A 95 28.96 31.76 -32.87
N LYS A 96 28.72 32.39 -34.03
CA LYS A 96 28.77 33.86 -34.15
C LYS A 96 27.63 34.56 -33.42
N ALA A 97 26.42 34.00 -33.47
CA ALA A 97 25.29 34.54 -32.72
C ALA A 97 25.51 34.40 -31.20
N GLN A 98 26.07 33.27 -30.76
CA GLN A 98 26.41 33.02 -29.36
C GLN A 98 27.46 34.02 -28.86
N ALA A 99 28.52 34.28 -29.64
CA ALA A 99 29.54 35.26 -29.27
C ALA A 99 28.99 36.69 -29.08
N ILE A 100 27.99 37.09 -29.85
CA ILE A 100 27.33 38.40 -29.69
C ILE A 100 26.50 38.42 -28.40
N VAL A 101 25.75 37.35 -28.11
CA VAL A 101 24.98 37.21 -26.87
C VAL A 101 25.90 37.24 -25.65
N ASP A 102 27.06 36.60 -25.74
CA ASP A 102 28.05 36.56 -24.67
C ASP A 102 28.65 37.95 -24.41
N ASN A 103 28.94 38.74 -25.45
CA ASN A 103 29.39 40.12 -25.30
C ASN A 103 28.32 41.03 -24.67
N ILE A 104 27.05 40.90 -25.08
CA ILE A 104 25.94 41.65 -24.47
C ILE A 104 25.76 41.25 -22.99
N SER A 105 25.96 39.97 -22.67
CA SER A 105 25.90 39.48 -21.29
C SER A 105 27.03 40.07 -20.43
N ALA A 106 28.23 40.19 -20.99
CA ALA A 106 29.37 40.80 -20.31
C ALA A 106 29.14 42.30 -20.05
N ASP A 107 28.66 43.04 -21.05
CA ASP A 107 28.34 44.47 -20.91
C ASP A 107 27.22 44.71 -19.88
N LYS A 108 26.24 43.80 -19.84
CA LYS A 108 25.16 43.83 -18.83
C LYS A 108 25.69 43.65 -17.41
N VAL A 109 26.61 42.71 -17.19
CA VAL A 109 27.22 42.47 -15.86
C VAL A 109 27.98 43.71 -15.37
N VAL A 110 28.74 44.36 -16.27
CA VAL A 110 29.48 45.60 -15.92
C VAL A 110 28.51 46.76 -15.59
N ALA A 111 27.37 46.84 -16.28
CA ALA A 111 26.34 47.84 -15.97
C ALA A 111 25.64 47.55 -14.63
N GLU A 112 25.34 46.28 -14.32
CA GLU A 112 24.76 45.86 -13.05
C GLU A 112 25.72 46.11 -11.87
N GLU A 113 27.02 45.83 -12.03
CA GLU A 113 28.03 46.11 -11.01
C GLU A 113 28.15 47.61 -10.71
N LYS A 114 28.16 48.45 -11.75
CA LYS A 114 28.14 49.92 -11.58
C LYS A 114 26.86 50.43 -10.93
N LEU A 115 25.74 49.76 -11.16
CA LEU A 115 24.47 50.07 -10.51
C LEU A 115 24.52 49.69 -9.03
N GLU A 116 24.99 48.49 -8.68
CA GLU A 116 25.17 48.05 -7.28
C GLU A 116 26.12 48.97 -6.50
N ALA A 117 27.21 49.41 -7.12
CA ALA A 117 28.14 50.37 -6.51
C ALA A 117 27.50 51.75 -6.25
N ALA A 118 26.51 52.14 -7.05
CA ALA A 118 25.77 53.40 -6.89
C ALA A 118 24.55 53.27 -5.95
N LYS A 119 24.07 52.05 -5.65
CA LYS A 119 22.92 51.81 -4.76
C LYS A 119 23.06 52.38 -3.35
N PRO A 120 24.18 52.24 -2.62
CA PRO A 120 24.26 52.79 -1.27
C PRO A 120 24.22 54.32 -1.25
N ALA A 121 24.85 54.99 -2.22
CA ALA A 121 24.76 56.44 -2.38
C ALA A 121 23.34 56.89 -2.80
N LEU A 122 22.64 56.07 -3.58
CA LEU A 122 21.23 56.29 -3.95
C LEU A 122 20.29 56.05 -2.76
N GLU A 123 20.51 55.02 -1.93
CA GLU A 123 19.74 54.74 -0.72
C GLU A 123 19.94 55.82 0.36
N GLU A 124 21.15 56.34 0.54
CA GLU A 124 21.41 57.48 1.43
C GLU A 124 20.74 58.75 0.92
N ALA A 125 20.79 59.02 -0.39
CA ALA A 125 20.05 60.13 -1.00
C ALA A 125 18.54 59.94 -0.84
N GLU A 126 18.00 58.75 -1.12
CA GLU A 126 16.58 58.41 -0.98
C GLU A 126 16.07 58.44 0.46
N ALA A 127 16.91 58.10 1.44
CA ALA A 127 16.60 58.21 2.87
C ALA A 127 16.62 59.67 3.35
N GLN A 128 17.43 60.52 2.72
CA GLN A 128 17.51 61.96 3.00
C GLN A 128 16.48 62.80 2.23
N PHE A 129 15.85 62.27 1.18
CA PHE A 129 14.72 62.91 0.51
C PHE A 129 13.43 62.62 1.30
N PRO A 130 12.83 63.61 2.00
CA PRO A 130 11.56 63.42 2.66
C PRO A 130 10.45 63.26 1.60
N LYS A 131 10.13 62.00 1.27
CA LYS A 131 9.14 61.59 0.25
C LYS A 131 7.73 62.12 0.57
N ASP A 132 7.49 62.50 1.83
CA ASP A 132 6.26 63.14 2.32
C ASP A 132 6.16 64.65 2.06
N THR A 133 7.14 65.26 1.37
CA THR A 133 7.18 66.72 1.13
C THR A 133 6.63 67.13 -0.25
N ILE A 134 6.33 66.16 -1.11
CA ILE A 134 5.68 66.41 -2.39
C ILE A 134 4.17 66.45 -2.13
N ASN A 135 3.61 67.66 -2.07
CA ASN A 135 2.17 67.85 -1.95
C ASN A 135 1.48 67.60 -3.29
N GLU A 136 0.21 67.19 -3.27
CA GLU A 136 -0.63 67.03 -4.47
C GLU A 136 -0.57 68.27 -5.37
N GLU A 137 -0.63 69.45 -4.75
CA GLU A 137 -0.58 70.76 -5.41
C GLU A 137 0.69 70.96 -6.25
N VAL A 138 1.82 70.39 -5.81
CA VAL A 138 3.11 70.49 -6.52
C VAL A 138 3.10 69.60 -7.77
N VAL A 139 2.51 68.40 -7.69
CA VAL A 139 2.39 67.49 -8.83
C VAL A 139 1.39 68.02 -9.86
N GLU A 140 0.26 68.55 -9.39
CA GLU A 140 -0.77 69.17 -10.23
C GLU A 140 -0.22 70.40 -10.96
N LEU A 141 0.55 71.26 -10.27
CA LEU A 141 1.20 72.42 -10.89
C LEU A 141 2.22 72.03 -11.96
N LEU A 142 2.93 70.91 -11.78
CA LEU A 142 3.96 70.44 -12.72
C LEU A 142 3.38 69.71 -13.94
N GLN A 143 2.15 69.21 -13.86
CA GLN A 143 1.54 68.39 -14.90
C GLN A 143 1.46 69.09 -16.28
N PRO A 144 1.03 70.36 -16.41
CA PRO A 144 1.05 71.08 -17.69
C PRO A 144 2.46 71.24 -18.28
N TYR A 145 3.50 71.32 -17.43
CA TYR A 145 4.88 71.42 -17.89
C TYR A 145 5.40 70.12 -18.47
N PHE A 146 4.90 68.97 -17.99
CA PHE A 146 5.27 67.66 -18.53
C PHE A 146 4.65 67.34 -19.89
N GLU A 147 3.57 68.04 -20.25
CA GLU A 147 2.84 67.91 -21.51
C GLU A 147 3.41 68.81 -22.63
N MET A 148 4.33 69.73 -22.31
CA MET A 148 4.97 70.58 -23.32
C MET A 148 5.88 69.76 -24.26
N GLN A 149 5.87 70.11 -25.55
CA GLN A 149 6.67 69.43 -26.60
C GLN A 149 8.18 69.47 -26.32
N ASP A 150 8.67 70.49 -25.63
CA ASP A 150 10.08 70.66 -25.27
C ASP A 150 10.49 69.81 -24.06
N TYR A 151 9.53 69.31 -23.27
CA TYR A 151 9.77 68.50 -22.08
C TYR A 151 9.77 67.01 -22.40
N ASN A 152 10.69 66.60 -23.27
CA ASN A 152 10.84 65.20 -23.68
C ASN A 152 12.30 64.72 -23.54
N ILE A 153 12.46 63.40 -23.40
CA ILE A 153 13.77 62.78 -23.18
C ILE A 153 14.70 62.97 -24.39
N GLU A 154 14.16 63.04 -25.61
CA GLU A 154 14.93 63.18 -26.84
C GLU A 154 15.55 64.58 -26.99
N THR A 155 14.79 65.63 -26.67
CA THR A 155 15.22 67.02 -26.62
C THR A 155 16.22 67.24 -25.49
N ALA A 156 15.99 66.65 -24.31
CA ALA A 156 16.92 66.73 -23.19
C ALA A 156 18.28 66.04 -23.49
N LYS A 157 18.25 64.89 -24.19
CA LYS A 157 19.46 64.16 -24.63
C LYS A 157 20.32 64.98 -25.61
N ARG A 158 19.69 65.82 -26.45
CA ARG A 158 20.41 66.70 -27.39
C ARG A 158 21.25 67.77 -26.69
N VAL A 159 20.90 68.15 -25.46
CA VAL A 159 21.62 69.17 -24.67
C VAL A 159 22.67 68.52 -23.77
N CYS A 160 22.29 67.55 -22.94
CA CYS A 160 23.20 66.83 -22.04
C CYS A 160 22.56 65.53 -21.51
N GLY A 161 23.33 64.44 -21.43
CA GLY A 161 22.86 63.16 -20.89
C GLY A 161 22.35 63.25 -19.45
N ASN A 162 22.93 64.11 -18.62
CA ASN A 162 22.51 64.31 -17.22
C ASN A 162 21.14 65.01 -17.12
N VAL A 163 20.85 65.95 -18.04
CA VAL A 163 19.56 66.65 -18.10
C VAL A 163 18.45 65.70 -18.56
N ALA A 164 18.76 64.75 -19.45
CA ALA A 164 17.83 63.68 -19.82
C ALA A 164 17.48 62.77 -18.62
N GLY A 165 18.47 62.46 -17.78
CA GLY A 165 18.25 61.72 -16.53
C GLY A 165 17.32 62.47 -15.57
N LEU A 166 17.50 63.78 -15.40
CA LEU A 166 16.66 64.61 -14.53
C LEU A 166 15.21 64.75 -15.07
N CYS A 167 15.05 64.90 -16.38
CA CYS A 167 13.73 64.92 -17.03
C CYS A 167 12.98 63.58 -16.87
N SER A 168 13.70 62.46 -16.95
CA SER A 168 13.13 61.13 -16.68
C SER A 168 12.75 60.95 -15.21
N TRP A 169 13.63 61.40 -14.31
CA TRP A 169 13.45 61.23 -12.87
C TRP A 169 12.27 62.05 -12.34
N THR A 170 12.10 63.29 -12.79
CA THR A 170 10.96 64.16 -12.41
C THR A 170 9.62 63.60 -12.89
N LYS A 171 9.53 63.08 -14.13
CA LYS A 171 8.34 62.36 -14.62
C LYS A 171 8.06 61.10 -13.80
N ALA A 172 9.10 60.33 -13.48
CA ALA A 172 8.98 59.13 -12.66
C ALA A 172 8.53 59.46 -11.22
N MET A 173 9.00 60.56 -10.65
CA MET A 173 8.63 61.01 -9.30
C MET A 173 7.16 61.46 -9.25
N ALA A 174 6.67 62.16 -10.28
CA ALA A 174 5.25 62.51 -10.39
C ALA A 174 4.35 61.27 -10.47
N SER A 175 4.70 60.29 -11.32
CA SER A 175 4.00 59.00 -11.40
C SER A 175 4.09 58.19 -10.11
N PHE A 176 5.24 58.23 -9.42
CA PHE A 176 5.44 57.56 -8.14
C PHE A 176 4.50 58.11 -7.08
N TYR A 177 4.35 59.43 -6.98
CA TYR A 177 3.43 60.05 -6.02
C TYR A 177 1.98 59.60 -6.24
N SER A 178 1.49 59.61 -7.50
CA SER A 178 0.13 59.14 -7.83
C SER A 178 -0.11 57.68 -7.43
N ILE A 179 0.87 56.80 -7.63
CA ILE A 179 0.79 55.39 -7.22
C ILE A 179 0.90 55.26 -5.69
N ASN A 180 1.79 56.02 -5.06
CA ASN A 180 2.04 55.95 -3.62
C ASN A 180 0.80 56.36 -2.83
N LYS A 181 0.05 57.36 -3.30
CA LYS A 181 -1.26 57.78 -2.76
C LYS A 181 -2.25 56.62 -2.65
N GLU A 182 -2.30 55.73 -3.65
CA GLU A 182 -3.16 54.53 -3.63
C GLU A 182 -2.57 53.39 -2.79
N VAL A 183 -1.24 53.26 -2.76
CA VAL A 183 -0.54 52.14 -2.09
C VAL A 183 -0.41 52.33 -0.58
N LEU A 184 -0.30 53.56 -0.07
CA LEU A 184 -0.21 53.85 1.37
C LEU A 184 -1.40 53.29 2.19
N PRO A 185 -2.67 53.56 1.83
CA PRO A 185 -3.80 52.99 2.57
C PRO A 185 -3.84 51.46 2.44
N LEU A 186 -3.41 50.89 1.31
CA LEU A 186 -3.31 49.45 1.13
C LEU A 186 -2.24 48.81 2.03
N LYS A 187 -1.08 49.45 2.18
CA LYS A 187 -0.02 49.01 3.11
C LYS A 187 -0.50 49.06 4.57
N ALA A 188 -1.19 50.13 4.96
CA ALA A 188 -1.77 50.24 6.29
C ALA A 188 -2.84 49.15 6.54
N ASN A 189 -3.72 48.90 5.57
CA ASN A 189 -4.71 47.84 5.65
C ASN A 189 -4.07 46.45 5.72
N LEU A 190 -3.01 46.19 4.94
CA LEU A 190 -2.27 44.93 4.96
C LEU A 190 -1.70 44.66 6.35
N ALA A 191 -1.05 45.64 6.99
CA ALA A 191 -0.52 45.50 8.34
C ALA A 191 -1.62 45.14 9.37
N ILE A 192 -2.82 45.74 9.23
CA ILE A 192 -3.98 45.40 10.06
C ILE A 192 -4.44 43.96 9.82
N GLN A 193 -4.52 43.51 8.56
CA GLN A 193 -4.94 42.15 8.25
C GLN A 193 -3.92 41.10 8.71
N GLU A 194 -2.62 41.38 8.58
CA GLU A 194 -1.57 40.50 9.10
C GLU A 194 -1.66 40.36 10.62
N SER A 195 -1.90 41.45 11.34
CA SER A 195 -2.11 41.42 12.79
C SER A 195 -3.35 40.61 13.18
N ARG A 196 -4.46 40.79 12.45
CA ARG A 196 -5.70 40.00 12.67
C ARG A 196 -5.48 38.52 12.38
N LEU A 197 -4.79 38.19 11.29
CA LEU A 197 -4.46 36.83 10.90
C LEU A 197 -3.56 36.16 11.96
N ALA A 198 -2.55 36.89 12.46
CA ALA A 198 -1.69 36.39 13.53
C ALA A 198 -2.49 36.05 14.80
N THR A 199 -3.42 36.92 15.19
CA THR A 199 -4.31 36.67 16.35
C THR A 199 -5.21 35.46 16.11
N ALA A 200 -5.87 35.39 14.94
CA ALA A 200 -6.74 34.27 14.58
C ALA A 200 -5.99 32.92 14.54
N ASN A 201 -4.74 32.91 14.05
CA ASN A 201 -3.90 31.72 14.05
C ASN A 201 -3.52 31.27 15.47
N LEU A 202 -3.26 32.21 16.38
CA LEU A 202 -2.99 31.88 17.79
C LEU A 202 -4.22 31.26 18.46
N ASP A 203 -5.41 31.80 18.21
CA ASP A 203 -6.65 31.27 18.76
C ASP A 203 -7.01 29.91 18.17
N LEU A 204 -6.77 29.71 16.87
CA LEU A 204 -6.90 28.39 16.23
C LEU A 204 -5.94 27.38 16.87
N GLN A 205 -4.68 27.74 17.10
CA GLN A 205 -3.71 26.84 17.74
C GLN A 205 -4.13 26.45 19.16
N LYS A 206 -4.66 27.39 19.95
CA LYS A 206 -5.19 27.09 21.29
C LYS A 206 -6.38 26.12 21.23
N ALA A 207 -7.35 26.42 20.35
CA ALA A 207 -8.51 25.56 20.18
C ALA A 207 -8.13 24.16 19.69
N GLN A 208 -7.15 24.05 18.79
CA GLN A 208 -6.64 22.76 18.32
C GLN A 208 -5.95 21.99 19.44
N ALA A 209 -5.14 22.64 20.27
CA ALA A 209 -4.49 21.99 21.41
C ALA A 209 -5.51 21.49 22.44
N GLU A 210 -6.57 22.25 22.70
CA GLU A 210 -7.67 21.82 23.58
C GLU A 210 -8.43 20.62 22.99
N LEU A 211 -8.71 20.65 21.68
CA LEU A 211 -9.36 19.55 20.97
C LEU A 211 -8.53 18.27 21.03
N ASP A 212 -7.23 18.36 20.74
CA ASP A 212 -6.32 17.23 20.75
C ASP A 212 -6.19 16.62 22.16
N ALA A 213 -6.15 17.46 23.20
CA ALA A 213 -6.15 17.00 24.59
C ALA A 213 -7.45 16.26 24.95
N LYS A 214 -8.60 16.80 24.55
CA LYS A 214 -9.91 16.17 24.80
C LYS A 214 -10.08 14.88 24.01
N GLN A 215 -9.58 14.83 22.79
CA GLN A 215 -9.58 13.64 21.95
C GLN A 215 -8.75 12.52 22.59
N ALA A 216 -7.56 12.84 23.12
CA ALA A 216 -6.72 11.87 23.82
C ALA A 216 -7.36 11.36 25.13
N GLU A 217 -8.03 12.22 25.90
CA GLU A 217 -8.81 11.81 27.08
C GLU A 217 -9.97 10.89 26.69
N TYR A 218 -10.69 11.23 25.63
CA TYR A 218 -11.82 10.46 25.14
C TYR A 218 -11.39 9.07 24.65
N GLU A 219 -10.30 8.97 23.88
CA GLU A 219 -9.77 7.71 23.40
C GLU A 219 -9.33 6.79 24.55
N LYS A 220 -8.67 7.34 25.58
CA LYS A 220 -8.33 6.58 26.80
C LYS A 220 -9.59 6.05 27.49
N ALA A 221 -10.57 6.92 27.72
CA ALA A 221 -11.83 6.53 28.37
C ALA A 221 -12.59 5.47 27.55
N MET A 222 -12.56 5.54 26.22
CA MET A 222 -13.18 4.56 25.35
C MET A 222 -12.46 3.20 25.38
N ILE A 223 -11.13 3.20 25.42
CA ILE A 223 -10.34 1.97 25.60
C ILE A 223 -10.65 1.33 26.94
N GLU A 224 -10.62 2.10 28.03
CA GLU A 224 -10.94 1.60 29.37
C GLU A 224 -12.36 1.01 29.41
N LYS A 225 -13.34 1.74 28.86
CA LYS A 225 -14.72 1.23 28.73
C LYS A 225 -14.77 -0.10 27.98
N GLN A 226 -14.08 -0.21 26.85
CA GLN A 226 -14.08 -1.43 26.04
C GLN A 226 -13.46 -2.61 26.80
N THR A 227 -12.31 -2.39 27.48
CA THR A 227 -11.68 -3.42 28.31
C THR A 227 -12.58 -3.90 29.45
N LEU A 228 -13.29 -2.99 30.10
CA LEU A 228 -14.23 -3.32 31.17
C LEU A 228 -15.43 -4.13 30.66
N LEU A 229 -15.92 -3.83 29.45
CA LEU A 229 -17.00 -4.60 28.82
C LEU A 229 -16.53 -6.02 28.46
N GLU A 230 -15.34 -6.16 27.87
CA GLU A 230 -14.77 -7.46 27.54
C GLU A 230 -14.50 -8.32 28.79
N ASP A 231 -14.03 -7.70 29.86
CA ASP A 231 -13.82 -8.35 31.16
C ASP A 231 -15.13 -8.80 31.80
N ALA A 232 -16.17 -7.95 31.74
CA ALA A 232 -17.50 -8.28 32.21
C ALA A 232 -18.11 -9.45 31.42
N ASP A 233 -18.00 -9.45 30.09
CA ASP A 233 -18.48 -10.54 29.24
C ASP A 233 -17.72 -11.84 29.47
N ARG A 234 -16.39 -11.77 29.63
CA ARG A 234 -15.58 -12.94 30.00
C ARG A 234 -16.01 -13.52 31.34
N CYS A 235 -16.27 -12.67 32.34
CA CYS A 235 -16.78 -13.10 33.64
C CYS A 235 -18.18 -13.73 33.52
N ARG A 236 -19.07 -13.10 32.74
CA ARG A 236 -20.43 -13.61 32.50
C ARG A 236 -20.41 -14.98 31.85
N HIS A 237 -19.58 -15.19 30.84
CA HIS A 237 -19.43 -16.51 30.21
C HIS A 237 -18.91 -17.56 31.18
N LYS A 238 -17.86 -17.24 31.98
CA LYS A 238 -17.37 -18.15 33.03
C LYS A 238 -18.47 -18.51 34.03
N MET A 239 -19.27 -17.53 34.45
CA MET A 239 -20.39 -17.75 35.38
C MET A 239 -21.47 -18.64 34.76
N GLN A 240 -21.83 -18.43 33.50
CA GLN A 240 -22.80 -19.26 32.79
C GLN A 240 -22.33 -20.71 32.65
N THR A 241 -21.06 -20.91 32.26
CA THR A 241 -20.47 -22.26 32.18
C THR A 241 -20.45 -22.93 33.54
N ALA A 242 -20.04 -22.22 34.60
CA ALA A 242 -20.05 -22.74 35.96
C ALA A 242 -21.47 -23.11 36.42
N SER A 243 -22.46 -22.26 36.16
CA SER A 243 -23.86 -22.54 36.50
C SER A 243 -24.41 -23.77 35.79
N SER A 244 -24.09 -23.93 34.49
CA SER A 244 -24.48 -25.12 33.72
C SER A 244 -23.85 -26.39 34.29
N LEU A 245 -22.54 -26.34 34.62
CA LEU A 245 -21.84 -27.45 35.27
C LEU A 245 -22.44 -27.79 36.64
N ILE A 246 -22.71 -26.80 37.48
CA ILE A 246 -23.33 -27.01 38.80
C ILE A 246 -24.70 -27.66 38.64
N SER A 247 -25.54 -27.16 37.73
CA SER A 247 -26.86 -27.73 37.46
C SER A 247 -26.76 -29.18 36.93
N GLY A 248 -25.84 -29.45 36.00
CA GLY A 248 -25.62 -30.79 35.46
C GLY A 248 -25.04 -31.78 36.46
N LEU A 249 -24.30 -31.30 37.47
CA LEU A 249 -23.73 -32.11 38.54
C LEU A 249 -24.64 -32.26 39.76
N ALA A 250 -25.66 -31.40 39.93
CA ALA A 250 -26.57 -31.42 41.08
C ALA A 250 -27.26 -32.78 41.25
N GLY A 251 -27.82 -33.34 40.17
CA GLY A 251 -28.45 -34.67 40.20
C GLY A 251 -27.44 -35.79 40.47
N LYS A 252 -26.19 -35.66 39.97
CA LYS A 252 -25.11 -36.63 40.27
C LYS A 252 -24.71 -36.58 41.74
N LYS A 253 -24.64 -35.40 42.34
CA LYS A 253 -24.34 -35.21 43.77
C LYS A 253 -25.38 -35.91 44.63
N GLU A 254 -26.67 -35.73 44.35
CA GLU A 254 -27.75 -36.40 45.07
C GLU A 254 -27.64 -37.92 44.93
N ARG A 255 -27.50 -38.42 43.69
CA ARG A 255 -27.33 -39.85 43.43
C ARG A 255 -26.13 -40.46 44.17
N TRP A 256 -24.97 -39.82 44.13
CA TRP A 256 -23.78 -40.31 44.83
C TRP A 256 -23.93 -40.25 46.34
N THR A 257 -24.65 -39.26 46.86
CA THR A 257 -24.96 -39.17 48.29
C THR A 257 -25.86 -40.33 48.71
N GLU A 258 -26.88 -40.65 47.91
CA GLU A 258 -27.79 -41.76 48.21
C GLU A 258 -27.09 -43.11 48.05
N GLN A 259 -26.31 -43.29 46.98
CA GLN A 259 -25.48 -44.49 46.79
C GLN A 259 -24.48 -44.68 47.93
N SER A 260 -23.87 -43.61 48.44
CA SER A 260 -22.95 -43.69 49.57
C SER A 260 -23.65 -44.16 50.85
N LYS A 261 -24.87 -43.66 51.13
CA LYS A 261 -25.68 -44.13 52.27
C LYS A 261 -26.08 -45.59 52.11
N GLU A 262 -26.54 -45.98 50.92
CA GLU A 262 -26.92 -47.36 50.63
C GLU A 262 -25.71 -48.30 50.74
N PHE A 263 -24.52 -47.91 50.27
CA PHE A 263 -23.31 -48.69 50.47
C PHE A 263 -22.96 -48.84 51.96
N ALA A 264 -23.08 -47.78 52.76
CA ALA A 264 -22.85 -47.86 54.20
C ALA A 264 -23.85 -48.82 54.89
N ALA A 265 -25.10 -48.87 54.43
CA ALA A 265 -26.09 -49.84 54.91
C ALA A 265 -25.76 -51.26 54.43
N GLN A 266 -25.35 -51.41 53.17
CA GLN A 266 -24.93 -52.68 52.57
C GLN A 266 -23.74 -53.29 53.32
N THR A 267 -22.72 -52.51 53.65
CA THR A 267 -21.55 -52.99 54.41
C THR A 267 -21.96 -53.65 55.73
N LYS A 268 -22.99 -53.14 56.41
CA LYS A 268 -23.48 -53.71 57.67
C LYS A 268 -24.18 -55.06 57.49
N ARG A 269 -24.92 -55.27 56.39
CA ARG A 269 -25.66 -56.52 56.11
C ARG A 269 -24.86 -57.54 55.29
N LEU A 270 -23.79 -57.11 54.61
CA LEU A 270 -22.99 -57.90 53.69
C LEU A 270 -22.44 -59.19 54.32
N VAL A 271 -22.03 -59.14 55.60
CA VAL A 271 -21.49 -60.31 56.30
C VAL A 271 -22.53 -61.43 56.38
N GLY A 272 -23.80 -61.11 56.67
CA GLY A 272 -24.89 -62.08 56.69
C GLY A 272 -25.26 -62.58 55.29
N ASP A 273 -25.25 -61.69 54.30
CA ASP A 273 -25.58 -62.04 52.91
C ASP A 273 -24.52 -62.99 52.30
N VAL A 274 -23.22 -62.73 52.56
CA VAL A 274 -22.12 -63.61 52.15
C VAL A 274 -22.21 -64.96 52.88
N LEU A 275 -22.53 -64.97 54.18
CA LEU A 275 -22.70 -66.22 54.93
C LEU A 275 -23.81 -67.10 54.32
N LEU A 276 -24.94 -66.51 53.93
CA LEU A 276 -26.01 -67.23 53.23
C LEU A 276 -25.55 -67.81 51.90
N ALA A 277 -24.81 -67.03 51.11
CA ALA A 277 -24.30 -67.50 49.84
C ALA A 277 -23.27 -68.60 49.98
N THR A 278 -22.33 -68.48 50.92
CA THR A 278 -21.35 -69.55 51.18
C THR A 278 -22.03 -70.81 51.68
N ALA A 279 -23.01 -70.70 52.60
CA ALA A 279 -23.80 -71.85 53.05
C ALA A 279 -24.56 -72.52 51.89
N PHE A 280 -25.12 -71.72 50.98
CA PHE A 280 -25.76 -72.24 49.77
C PHE A 280 -24.76 -72.98 48.87
N LEU A 281 -23.63 -72.36 48.52
CA LEU A 281 -22.59 -72.97 47.68
C LEU A 281 -22.05 -74.28 48.26
N SER A 282 -21.76 -74.31 49.56
CA SER A 282 -21.15 -75.48 50.20
C SER A 282 -22.12 -76.62 50.45
N CYS A 283 -23.40 -76.33 50.72
CA CYS A 283 -24.35 -77.35 51.21
C CYS A 283 -25.51 -77.66 50.25
N SER A 284 -25.79 -76.85 49.23
CA SER A 284 -27.03 -76.97 48.43
C SER A 284 -26.87 -77.67 47.07
N GLY A 285 -25.65 -77.97 46.62
CA GLY A 285 -25.35 -78.52 45.30
C GLY A 285 -26.14 -79.78 44.88
N PRO A 286 -26.11 -80.88 45.65
CA PRO A 286 -26.71 -82.15 45.23
C PRO A 286 -28.23 -82.25 45.51
N PHE A 287 -28.83 -81.23 46.12
CA PHE A 287 -30.23 -81.29 46.58
C PHE A 287 -31.22 -80.64 45.62
N ASN A 288 -32.49 -81.02 45.72
CA ASN A 288 -33.60 -80.46 44.93
C ASN A 288 -34.00 -79.05 45.41
N GLN A 289 -34.80 -78.33 44.61
CA GLN A 289 -35.18 -76.95 44.92
C GLN A 289 -35.91 -76.80 46.27
N GLU A 290 -36.77 -77.75 46.62
CA GLU A 290 -37.54 -77.73 47.87
C GLU A 290 -36.61 -77.81 49.10
N PHE A 291 -35.64 -78.72 49.08
CA PHE A 291 -34.67 -78.87 50.15
C PHE A 291 -33.72 -77.67 50.24
N ARG A 292 -33.32 -77.09 49.10
CA ARG A 292 -32.53 -75.85 49.06
C ARG A 292 -33.27 -74.69 49.74
N ASN A 293 -34.56 -74.53 49.47
CA ASN A 293 -35.41 -73.52 50.11
C ASN A 293 -35.54 -73.75 51.62
N PHE A 294 -35.66 -75.01 52.04
CA PHE A 294 -35.70 -75.38 53.45
C PHE A 294 -34.40 -75.00 54.18
N VAL A 295 -33.24 -75.38 53.63
CA VAL A 295 -31.92 -75.05 54.19
C VAL A 295 -31.73 -73.53 54.30
N LEU A 296 -32.08 -72.76 53.28
CA LEU A 296 -31.99 -71.30 53.33
C LEU A 296 -32.90 -70.67 54.40
N THR A 297 -34.10 -71.23 54.60
CA THR A 297 -35.04 -70.77 55.63
C THR A 297 -34.49 -71.05 57.03
N ASP A 298 -33.86 -72.21 57.22
CA ASP A 298 -33.22 -72.59 58.48
C ASP A 298 -32.02 -71.69 58.82
N TRP A 299 -31.13 -71.43 57.86
CA TRP A 299 -30.03 -70.49 58.05
C TRP A 299 -30.51 -69.07 58.39
N ARG A 300 -31.58 -68.59 57.74
CA ARG A 300 -32.19 -67.30 58.09
C ARG A 300 -32.74 -67.28 59.52
N ARG A 301 -33.27 -68.40 60.01
CA ARG A 301 -33.75 -68.53 61.39
C ARG A 301 -32.59 -68.45 62.39
N GLU A 302 -31.50 -69.18 62.15
CA GLU A 302 -30.31 -69.15 63.00
C GLU A 302 -29.65 -67.77 63.05
N MET A 303 -29.54 -67.08 61.91
CA MET A 303 -28.99 -65.73 61.86
C MET A 303 -29.85 -64.71 62.62
N LYS A 304 -31.18 -64.82 62.56
CA LYS A 304 -32.09 -64.01 63.39
C LYS A 304 -31.87 -64.26 64.88
N ALA A 305 -31.74 -65.53 65.29
CA ALA A 305 -31.48 -65.89 66.68
C ALA A 305 -30.15 -65.30 67.19
N ARG A 306 -29.12 -65.26 66.33
CA ARG A 306 -27.79 -64.73 66.62
C ARG A 306 -27.64 -63.22 66.39
N LYS A 307 -28.72 -62.53 66.00
CA LYS A 307 -28.76 -61.08 65.71
C LYS A 307 -27.76 -60.64 64.62
N ILE A 308 -27.51 -61.50 63.63
CA ILE A 308 -26.68 -61.16 62.48
C ILE A 308 -27.55 -60.40 61.48
N PRO A 309 -27.18 -59.18 61.05
CA PRO A 309 -27.93 -58.44 60.04
C PRO A 309 -27.76 -59.08 58.65
N PHE A 310 -28.86 -59.22 57.91
CA PHE A 310 -28.89 -59.72 56.53
C PHE A 310 -30.03 -59.03 55.75
N GLY A 311 -29.96 -59.07 54.41
CA GLY A 311 -30.97 -58.49 53.52
C GLY A 311 -32.30 -59.27 53.53
N ALA A 312 -33.43 -58.57 53.63
CA ALA A 312 -34.76 -59.21 53.69
C ALA A 312 -35.12 -59.99 52.41
N ASN A 313 -34.71 -59.49 51.24
CA ASN A 313 -35.03 -60.04 49.92
C ASN A 313 -33.75 -60.31 49.11
N LEU A 314 -32.83 -61.10 49.66
CA LEU A 314 -31.60 -61.46 48.97
C LEU A 314 -31.88 -62.49 47.86
N ASN A 315 -31.69 -62.09 46.60
CA ASN A 315 -31.58 -63.00 45.46
C ASN A 315 -30.14 -63.50 45.35
N LEU A 316 -29.92 -64.78 45.66
CA LEU A 316 -28.58 -65.38 45.64
C LEU A 316 -27.97 -65.38 44.23
N ASN A 317 -28.79 -65.61 43.20
CA ASN A 317 -28.33 -65.64 41.81
C ASN A 317 -27.80 -64.28 41.36
N GLU A 318 -28.51 -63.19 41.67
CA GLU A 318 -28.11 -61.82 41.32
C GLU A 318 -26.88 -61.34 42.10
N MET A 319 -26.64 -61.89 43.29
CA MET A 319 -25.46 -61.56 44.08
C MET A 319 -24.19 -62.28 43.59
N LEU A 320 -24.35 -63.52 43.12
CA LEU A 320 -23.23 -64.38 42.72
C LEU A 320 -22.83 -64.21 41.26
N ILE A 321 -23.77 -63.83 40.40
CA ILE A 321 -23.59 -63.81 38.95
C ILE A 321 -24.23 -62.54 38.41
N ASP A 322 -23.51 -61.85 37.53
CA ASP A 322 -24.05 -60.71 36.80
C ASP A 322 -24.96 -61.15 35.65
N THR A 323 -25.98 -60.33 35.36
CA THR A 323 -26.96 -60.61 34.29
C THR A 323 -26.34 -60.80 32.89
N PRO A 324 -25.29 -60.04 32.49
CA PRO A 324 -24.59 -60.28 31.23
C PRO A 324 -24.01 -61.70 31.11
N THR A 325 -23.31 -62.19 32.15
CA THR A 325 -22.75 -63.55 32.14
C THR A 325 -23.82 -64.63 32.00
N ILE A 326 -24.95 -64.48 32.69
CA ILE A 326 -26.11 -65.40 32.53
C ILE A 326 -26.61 -65.39 31.08
N SER A 327 -26.66 -64.21 30.46
CA SER A 327 -27.11 -64.07 29.06
C SER A 327 -26.14 -64.76 28.10
N GLU A 328 -24.84 -64.71 28.38
CA GLU A 328 -23.82 -65.40 27.59
C GLU A 328 -23.91 -66.92 27.71
N TRP A 329 -24.14 -67.47 28.91
CA TRP A 329 -24.34 -68.92 29.08
C TRP A 329 -25.61 -69.42 28.41
N ASN A 330 -26.69 -68.64 28.45
CA ASN A 330 -27.90 -68.95 27.72
C ASN A 330 -27.65 -69.05 26.19
N LEU A 331 -26.74 -68.23 25.64
CA LEU A 331 -26.34 -68.32 24.23
C LEU A 331 -25.49 -69.57 23.93
N GLN A 332 -24.75 -70.07 24.92
CA GLN A 332 -23.95 -71.28 24.84
C GLN A 332 -24.79 -72.57 25.02
N GLY A 333 -26.09 -72.43 25.30
CA GLY A 333 -27.02 -73.55 25.41
C GLY A 333 -26.94 -74.31 26.74
N GLN A 334 -26.47 -73.66 27.80
CA GLN A 334 -26.53 -74.17 29.18
C GLN A 334 -27.66 -73.53 29.98
#